data_AF-A0AAI8KWW9-F1
#
_entry.id   AF-A0AAI8KWW9-F1
#
_cell.length_a   1.000
_cell.length_b   1.000
_cell.length_c   1.000
_cell.angle_alpha   90.00
_cell.angle_beta   90.00
_cell.angle_gamma   90.00
#
_symmetry.space_group_name_H-M   'P 1'
#
loop_
_entity.id
_entity.type
_entity.pdbx_description
1 polymer ?
#
loop_
_entity_poly.entity_id
_entity_poly.type
_entity_poly.pdbx_seq_one_letter_code
_entity_poly.pdbx_strand_id
1 'polypeptide(L)'
;MRARGAIASYDPSEVGGRTQPGPAALPSPLTSPRTGRQKRIRTGRVSVRARARAWAELLRLPALFTVPGDALAGTAAVSARPTPRTFLAIASSLCLYEAGMALNDWADRDVDAVERPHRPLPSGRIRPTAALGAACVLTGASLSFAAWAGRPALTVAVPLAATVWAYDLALKNTRLGPAAMATARGLDLLLGASAVASAGGAGASPGRRTADGGAGPVGGGGGVRRVVGSFGSGRLAGAFGGRADAVGDLGGLGVGQKADAVGARVSAVVAEARAASAVAPTPAAFQSIRQALPSAALLGAHTLALTTVSRKEAQGGSPLAPLAALATTAALTRLVARARPLPTDRTGEGRGHGEQPSLKHRTPTVRSLSPGPLAPPCRRDSPLRFLDDPPAVLRAALAAAYAVTAARPYFHAALNPSPPLTQRAVTGGIRATIPLQAALTARSGTKSATLTALLTAALAPLATRFARKVSVT
;
A
#
# COMPACT_ATOMS: atom_id res chain seq x y z
N MET A 1 -48.54 17.20 -55.03
CA MET A 1 -49.14 17.51 -53.71
C MET A 1 -48.06 18.24 -52.88
N ARG A 2 -47.89 19.58 -52.89
CA ARG A 2 -48.66 20.66 -52.18
C ARG A 2 -49.05 20.25 -50.74
N ALA A 3 -48.73 20.94 -49.65
CA ALA A 3 -48.40 22.36 -49.34
C ALA A 3 -47.32 22.42 -48.21
N ARG A 4 -46.42 23.40 -47.97
CA ARG A 4 -46.35 24.89 -47.94
C ARG A 4 -47.15 25.62 -46.84
N GLY A 5 -46.41 26.30 -45.94
CA GLY A 5 -46.80 27.45 -45.08
C GLY A 5 -45.63 27.81 -44.13
N ALA A 6 -44.74 28.77 -44.44
CA ALA A 6 -44.81 30.24 -44.23
C ALA A 6 -44.83 30.60 -42.73
N ILE A 7 -43.71 30.88 -42.04
CA ILE A 7 -42.87 32.11 -41.99
C ILE A 7 -43.69 33.41 -41.99
N ALA A 8 -43.83 34.03 -40.82
CA ALA A 8 -44.37 35.38 -40.63
C ALA A 8 -43.22 36.33 -40.23
N SER A 9 -42.96 37.29 -41.10
CA SER A 9 -42.05 38.42 -40.90
C SER A 9 -42.78 39.56 -40.17
N TYR A 10 -42.06 40.22 -39.27
CA TYR A 10 -42.47 41.42 -38.55
C TYR A 10 -41.89 42.65 -39.26
N ASP A 11 -42.74 43.60 -39.65
CA ASP A 11 -42.34 44.90 -40.21
C ASP A 11 -43.12 46.03 -39.50
N PRO A 12 -42.46 47.07 -38.95
CA PRO A 12 -43.08 48.06 -38.08
C PRO A 12 -43.42 49.34 -38.86
N SER A 13 -44.70 49.67 -39.00
CA SER A 13 -45.11 50.98 -39.50
C SER A 13 -46.54 51.34 -39.10
N GLU A 14 -46.74 51.82 -37.87
CA GLU A 14 -47.78 52.83 -37.62
C GLU A 14 -47.28 53.89 -36.63
N VAL A 15 -47.04 55.07 -37.20
CA VAL A 15 -46.77 56.33 -36.53
C VAL A 15 -48.11 56.98 -36.24
N GLY A 16 -48.46 57.14 -34.96
CA GLY A 16 -49.59 57.94 -34.50
C GLY A 16 -49.15 58.75 -33.28
N GLY A 17 -48.72 59.98 -33.52
CA GLY A 17 -48.03 60.82 -32.54
C GLY A 17 -48.86 61.21 -31.32
N ARG A 18 -48.20 61.22 -30.16
CA ARG A 18 -48.47 62.12 -29.03
C ARG A 18 -47.17 62.32 -28.25
N THR A 19 -46.63 63.54 -28.40
CA THR A 19 -45.70 64.29 -27.53
C THR A 19 -45.12 63.58 -26.30
N GLN A 20 -43.78 63.43 -26.31
CA GLN A 20 -42.98 63.13 -25.12
C GLN A 20 -43.01 64.29 -24.11
N PRO A 21 -43.03 63.98 -22.80
CA PRO A 21 -42.26 64.70 -21.81
C PRO A 21 -41.03 63.86 -21.38
N GLY A 22 -39.89 64.53 -21.22
CA GLY A 22 -38.54 63.95 -21.09
C GLY A 22 -38.28 63.00 -19.90
N PRO A 23 -37.06 62.42 -19.86
CA PRO A 23 -36.73 61.31 -18.97
C PRO A 23 -36.81 61.73 -17.51
N ALA A 24 -37.66 61.00 -16.75
CA ALA A 24 -37.77 61.13 -15.31
C ALA A 24 -36.40 60.94 -14.66
N ALA A 25 -35.99 61.97 -13.93
CA ALA A 25 -34.76 62.00 -13.15
C ALA A 25 -34.72 60.81 -12.17
N LEU A 26 -33.61 60.07 -12.21
CA LEU A 26 -33.24 59.09 -11.19
C LEU A 26 -33.28 59.76 -9.81
N PRO A 27 -33.99 59.20 -8.80
CA PRO A 27 -33.93 59.74 -7.46
C PRO A 27 -32.53 59.54 -6.86
N SER A 28 -31.95 60.63 -6.39
CA SER A 28 -30.68 60.71 -5.67
C SER A 28 -30.58 59.69 -4.53
N PRO A 29 -29.38 59.15 -4.24
CA PRO A 29 -29.22 58.16 -3.19
C PRO A 29 -29.51 58.78 -1.82
N LEU A 30 -30.55 58.24 -1.17
CA LEU A 30 -30.88 58.47 0.23
C LEU A 30 -29.69 58.09 1.11
N THR A 31 -29.18 59.11 1.81
CA THR A 31 -28.79 59.11 3.23
C THR A 31 -28.41 57.74 3.82
N SER A 32 -27.11 57.48 3.91
CA SER A 32 -26.53 56.35 4.65
C SER A 32 -27.01 56.33 6.11
N PRO A 33 -27.66 55.26 6.60
CA PRO A 33 -27.79 55.04 8.03
C PRO A 33 -26.43 54.57 8.56
N ARG A 34 -25.71 55.45 9.26
CA ARG A 34 -24.69 55.02 10.22
C ARG A 34 -25.38 54.13 11.25
N THR A 35 -24.64 53.12 11.72
CA THR A 35 -24.96 52.19 12.83
C THR A 35 -25.51 50.80 12.47
N GLY A 36 -25.09 50.25 11.34
CA GLY A 36 -24.93 48.80 11.23
C GLY A 36 -23.69 48.37 12.00
N ARG A 37 -23.88 47.89 13.23
CA ARG A 37 -22.86 47.23 14.07
C ARG A 37 -22.17 46.14 13.23
N GLN A 38 -21.06 46.47 12.57
CA GLN A 38 -20.21 45.51 11.90
C GLN A 38 -19.92 44.42 12.93
N LYS A 39 -20.49 43.23 12.70
CA LYS A 39 -20.11 42.01 13.40
C LYS A 39 -18.64 41.82 13.04
N ARG A 40 -17.77 42.44 13.84
CA ARG A 40 -16.34 42.25 13.87
C ARG A 40 -16.17 40.74 13.77
N ILE A 41 -15.71 40.27 12.61
CA ILE A 41 -15.45 38.85 12.35
C ILE A 41 -14.48 38.49 13.46
N ARG A 42 -15.02 37.87 14.51
CA ARG A 42 -14.25 37.35 15.60
C ARG A 42 -13.46 36.26 14.91
N THR A 43 -12.18 36.51 14.64
CA THR A 43 -11.18 35.51 14.27
C THR A 43 -11.13 34.53 15.43
N GLY A 44 -12.16 33.70 15.53
CA GLY A 44 -12.29 32.69 16.55
C GLY A 44 -11.10 31.77 16.32
N ARG A 45 -10.25 31.64 17.34
CA ARG A 45 -9.27 30.56 17.38
C ARG A 45 -10.06 29.27 17.07
N VAL A 46 -9.84 28.70 15.89
CA VAL A 46 -10.41 27.40 15.52
C VAL A 46 -10.05 26.45 16.66
N SER A 47 -11.06 25.85 17.29
CA SER A 47 -10.83 24.99 18.44
C SER A 47 -9.85 23.87 18.06
N VAL A 48 -9.00 23.46 18.99
CA VAL A 48 -8.05 22.35 18.75
C VAL A 48 -8.79 21.11 18.23
N ARG A 49 -10.00 20.86 18.74
CA ARG A 49 -10.90 19.79 18.28
C ARG A 49 -11.33 19.96 16.82
N ALA A 50 -11.72 21.16 16.39
CA ALA A 50 -12.10 21.42 14.99
C ALA A 50 -10.91 21.27 14.03
N ARG A 51 -9.71 21.70 14.45
CA ARG A 51 -8.48 21.49 13.68
C ARG A 51 -8.11 20.01 13.59
N ALA A 52 -8.17 19.27 14.69
CA ALA A 52 -7.92 17.83 14.71
C ALA A 52 -8.92 17.06 13.83
N ARG A 53 -10.21 17.43 13.85
CA ARG A 53 -11.23 16.84 12.99
C ARG A 53 -10.96 17.10 11.51
N ALA A 54 -10.55 18.32 11.14
CA ALA A 54 -10.19 18.64 9.76
C ALA A 54 -9.00 17.80 9.26
N TRP A 55 -8.00 17.58 10.11
CA TRP A 55 -6.88 16.69 9.79
C TRP A 55 -7.31 15.23 9.70
N ALA A 56 -8.17 14.74 10.60
CA ALA A 56 -8.69 13.38 10.54
C ALA A 56 -9.54 13.11 9.28
N GLU A 57 -10.27 14.12 8.80
CA GLU A 57 -11.02 14.09 7.55
C GLU A 57 -10.09 14.03 6.33
N LEU A 58 -9.03 14.85 6.32
CA LEU A 58 -8.01 14.89 5.27
C LEU A 58 -7.21 13.58 5.19
N LEU A 59 -6.81 13.04 6.33
CA LEU A 59 -6.00 11.81 6.46
C LEU A 59 -6.83 10.52 6.30
N ARG A 60 -8.15 10.61 6.12
CA ARG A 60 -9.06 9.47 5.91
C ARG A 60 -8.73 8.26 6.80
N LEU A 61 -8.58 8.50 8.12
CA LEU A 61 -8.13 7.51 9.12
C LEU A 61 -8.76 6.10 9.02
N PRO A 62 -10.04 5.91 8.66
CA PRO A 62 -10.60 4.57 8.49
C PRO A 62 -9.91 3.71 7.43
N ALA A 63 -9.25 4.30 6.44
CA ALA A 63 -8.58 3.55 5.39
C ALA A 63 -7.21 3.00 5.83
N LEU A 64 -6.64 3.48 6.94
CA LEU A 64 -5.38 2.97 7.49
C LEU A 64 -5.44 1.48 7.85
N PHE A 65 -6.62 0.95 8.15
CA PHE A 65 -6.77 -0.48 8.50
C PHE A 65 -6.44 -1.43 7.35
N THR A 66 -6.43 -0.96 6.09
CA THR A 66 -6.03 -1.79 4.95
C THR A 66 -4.53 -1.77 4.69
N VAL A 67 -3.77 -0.89 5.34
CA VAL A 67 -2.36 -0.65 5.00
C VAL A 67 -1.44 -1.73 5.58
N PRO A 68 -1.51 -2.10 6.89
CA PRO A 68 -0.61 -3.09 7.48
C PRO A 68 -0.65 -4.47 6.79
N GLY A 69 -1.79 -4.83 6.20
CA GLY A 69 -1.99 -6.11 5.54
C GLY A 69 -1.03 -6.38 4.37
N ASP A 70 -0.55 -5.34 3.67
CA ASP A 70 0.40 -5.49 2.56
C ASP A 70 1.78 -5.92 3.05
N ALA A 71 2.34 -5.18 4.00
CA ALA A 71 3.66 -5.48 4.55
C ALA A 71 3.67 -6.86 5.27
N LEU A 72 2.58 -7.23 5.93
CA LEU A 72 2.40 -8.55 6.53
C LEU A 72 2.31 -9.66 5.48
N ALA A 73 1.53 -9.46 4.41
CA ALA A 73 1.46 -10.41 3.30
C ALA A 73 2.81 -10.57 2.60
N GLY A 74 3.60 -9.50 2.46
CA GLY A 74 4.94 -9.52 1.91
C GLY A 74 5.92 -10.32 2.77
N THR A 75 5.90 -10.09 4.09
CA THR A 75 6.71 -10.86 5.06
C THR A 75 6.35 -12.35 5.01
N ALA A 76 5.06 -12.67 4.95
CA ALA A 76 4.61 -14.06 4.84
C ALA A 76 4.94 -14.70 3.48
N ALA A 77 4.97 -13.93 2.38
CA ALA A 77 5.30 -14.45 1.05
C ALA A 77 6.72 -15.04 0.95
N VAL A 78 7.63 -14.58 1.80
CA VAL A 78 9.00 -15.12 1.96
C VAL A 78 9.10 -16.12 3.13
N SER A 79 7.97 -16.59 3.66
CA SER A 79 7.85 -17.52 4.78
C SER A 79 8.54 -17.08 6.08
N ALA A 80 8.69 -15.76 6.26
CA ALA A 80 9.27 -15.18 7.46
C ALA A 80 8.21 -14.83 8.50
N ARG A 81 8.62 -14.73 9.76
CA ARG A 81 7.79 -14.21 10.84
C ARG A 81 7.90 -12.68 10.89
N PRO A 82 6.85 -11.95 11.29
CA PRO A 82 6.97 -10.52 11.57
C PRO A 82 8.06 -10.23 12.61
N THR A 83 8.94 -9.28 12.30
CA THR A 83 10.04 -8.84 13.18
C THR A 83 9.91 -7.34 13.48
N PRO A 84 10.71 -6.75 14.38
CA PRO A 84 10.77 -5.30 14.56
C PRO A 84 10.96 -4.52 13.24
N ARG A 85 11.71 -5.08 12.28
CA ARG A 85 11.88 -4.49 10.93
C ARG A 85 10.58 -4.51 10.12
N THR A 86 9.76 -5.54 10.27
CA THR A 86 8.42 -5.60 9.67
C THR A 86 7.53 -4.48 10.22
N PHE A 87 7.60 -4.21 11.53
CA PHE A 87 6.83 -3.11 12.12
C PHE A 87 7.32 -1.73 11.67
N LEU A 88 8.64 -1.55 11.47
CA LEU A 88 9.18 -0.34 10.83
C LEU A 88 8.71 -0.20 9.38
N ALA A 89 8.63 -1.30 8.61
CA ALA A 89 8.06 -1.28 7.27
C ALA A 89 6.56 -0.94 7.27
N ILE A 90 5.79 -1.43 8.24
CA ILE A 90 4.39 -1.03 8.43
C ILE A 90 4.29 0.46 8.77
N ALA A 91 5.15 0.99 9.65
CA ALA A 91 5.19 2.42 9.96
C ALA A 91 5.54 3.25 8.71
N SER A 92 6.51 2.80 7.92
CA SER A 92 6.89 3.41 6.64
C SER A 92 5.72 3.46 5.65
N SER A 93 5.00 2.34 5.51
CA SER A 93 3.82 2.21 4.67
C SER A 93 2.66 3.12 5.13
N LEU A 94 2.36 3.16 6.44
CA LEU A 94 1.35 4.05 7.01
C LEU A 94 1.68 5.53 6.79
N CYS A 95 2.93 5.94 7.01
CA CYS A 95 3.36 7.31 6.74
C CYS A 95 3.21 7.67 5.26
N LEU A 96 3.57 6.75 4.35
CA LEU A 96 3.49 7.04 2.93
C LEU A 96 2.06 7.05 2.39
N TYR A 97 1.20 6.20 2.94
CA TYR A 97 -0.24 6.25 2.68
C TYR A 97 -0.78 7.63 3.02
N GLU A 98 -0.50 8.12 4.24
CA GLU A 98 -0.96 9.44 4.68
C GLU A 98 -0.33 10.60 3.92
N ALA A 99 0.92 10.44 3.48
CA ALA A 99 1.55 11.39 2.59
C ALA A 99 0.79 11.52 1.26
N GLY A 100 0.39 10.38 0.67
CA GLY A 100 -0.43 10.34 -0.54
C GLY A 100 -1.82 10.94 -0.31
N MET A 101 -2.46 10.71 0.84
CA MET A 101 -3.75 11.33 1.17
C MET A 101 -3.66 12.86 1.19
N ALA A 102 -2.64 13.40 1.85
CA ALA A 102 -2.41 14.84 1.91
C ALA A 102 -2.02 15.44 0.56
N LEU A 103 -1.17 14.73 -0.21
CA LEU A 103 -0.71 15.16 -1.53
C LEU A 103 -1.85 15.14 -2.55
N ASN A 104 -2.70 14.11 -2.53
CA ASN A 104 -3.85 14.00 -3.41
C ASN A 104 -4.79 15.19 -3.23
N ASP A 105 -5.17 15.51 -1.99
CA ASP A 105 -6.08 16.62 -1.70
C ASP A 105 -5.43 17.98 -2.02
N TRP A 106 -4.11 18.11 -1.82
CA TRP A 106 -3.37 19.29 -2.28
C TRP A 106 -3.40 19.44 -3.80
N ALA A 107 -3.23 18.35 -4.55
CA ALA A 107 -3.25 18.36 -6.01
C ALA A 107 -4.65 18.63 -6.57
N ASP A 108 -5.69 18.12 -5.92
CA ASP A 108 -7.10 18.27 -6.34
C ASP A 108 -7.75 19.56 -5.84
N ARG A 109 -7.05 20.39 -5.06
CA ARG A 109 -7.63 21.57 -4.36
C ARG A 109 -8.48 22.50 -5.24
N ASP A 110 -8.08 22.71 -6.50
CA ASP A 110 -8.76 23.63 -7.42
C ASP A 110 -10.04 22.97 -7.99
N VAL A 111 -10.00 21.66 -8.23
CA VAL A 111 -11.17 20.86 -8.64
C VAL A 111 -12.15 20.71 -7.46
N ASP A 112 -11.62 20.35 -6.29
CA ASP A 112 -12.39 20.21 -5.05
C ASP A 112 -13.03 21.54 -4.63
N ALA A 113 -12.46 22.70 -5.01
CA ALA A 113 -13.08 24.00 -4.75
C ALA A 113 -14.40 24.21 -5.52
N VAL A 114 -14.53 23.60 -6.70
CA VAL A 114 -15.75 23.66 -7.50
C VAL A 114 -16.70 22.53 -7.12
N GLU A 115 -16.21 21.28 -7.05
CA GLU A 115 -17.06 20.10 -6.89
C GLU A 115 -17.43 19.82 -5.43
N ARG A 116 -16.55 20.17 -4.47
CA ARG A 116 -16.67 19.77 -3.05
C ARG A 116 -16.17 20.88 -2.12
N PRO A 117 -16.78 22.08 -2.13
CA PRO A 117 -16.27 23.28 -1.44
C PRO A 117 -16.18 23.11 0.10
N HIS A 118 -16.86 22.11 0.67
CA HIS A 118 -16.83 21.81 2.09
C HIS A 118 -15.54 21.10 2.55
N ARG A 119 -14.72 20.56 1.62
CA ARG A 119 -13.49 19.83 1.97
C ARG A 119 -12.47 20.69 2.70
N PRO A 120 -11.56 20.10 3.51
CA PRO A 120 -10.69 20.86 4.43
C PRO A 120 -9.83 21.94 3.77
N LEU A 121 -9.36 21.71 2.53
CA LEU A 121 -8.53 22.68 1.79
C LEU A 121 -9.37 23.81 1.18
N PRO A 122 -10.38 23.54 0.31
CA PRO A 122 -11.23 24.59 -0.23
C PRO A 122 -11.97 25.41 0.82
N SER A 123 -12.39 24.78 1.91
CA SER A 123 -13.09 25.45 3.00
C SER A 123 -12.18 26.31 3.88
N GLY A 124 -10.87 26.35 3.60
CA GLY A 124 -9.87 27.10 4.37
C GLY A 124 -9.59 26.55 5.78
N ARG A 125 -10.10 25.36 6.14
CA ARG A 125 -9.85 24.73 7.45
C ARG A 125 -8.39 24.29 7.59
N ILE A 126 -7.75 23.94 6.47
CA ILE A 126 -6.34 23.60 6.36
C ILE A 126 -5.73 24.41 5.20
N ARG A 127 -4.57 25.04 5.43
CA ARG A 127 -3.86 25.79 4.38
C ARG A 127 -3.24 24.81 3.37
N PRO A 128 -3.28 25.07 2.05
CA PRO A 128 -2.64 24.21 1.05
C PRO A 128 -1.15 23.96 1.34
N THR A 129 -0.42 24.98 1.79
CA THR A 129 1.00 24.84 2.18
C THR A 129 1.20 23.89 3.36
N ALA A 130 0.25 23.84 4.30
CA ALA A 130 0.30 22.88 5.41
C ALA A 130 0.03 21.44 4.94
N ALA A 131 -0.87 21.24 3.97
CA ALA A 131 -1.12 19.92 3.39
C ALA A 131 0.10 19.41 2.60
N LEU A 132 0.70 20.25 1.75
CA LEU A 132 1.94 19.92 1.04
C LEU A 132 3.10 19.66 2.01
N GLY A 133 3.24 20.51 3.04
CA GLY A 133 4.22 20.31 4.10
C GLY A 133 4.04 18.96 4.79
N ALA A 134 2.81 18.62 5.18
CA ALA A 134 2.52 17.32 5.78
C ALA A 134 2.87 16.15 4.85
N ALA A 135 2.55 16.23 3.56
CA ALA A 135 2.92 15.23 2.57
C ALA A 135 4.45 15.02 2.49
N CYS A 136 5.23 16.10 2.44
CA CYS A 136 6.69 16.04 2.46
C CYS A 136 7.24 15.43 3.76
N VAL A 137 6.73 15.85 4.92
CA VAL A 137 7.16 15.37 6.23
C VAL A 137 6.87 13.88 6.40
N LEU A 138 5.66 13.44 6.03
CA LEU A 138 5.25 12.05 6.10
C LEU A 138 6.03 11.18 5.11
N THR A 139 6.32 11.69 3.90
CA THR A 139 7.22 11.01 2.95
C THR A 139 8.61 10.84 3.54
N GLY A 140 9.18 11.88 4.15
CA GLY A 140 10.48 11.80 4.82
C GLY A 140 10.50 10.81 5.99
N ALA A 141 9.47 10.84 6.84
CA ALA A 141 9.30 9.87 7.93
C ALA A 141 9.20 8.44 7.40
N SER A 142 8.47 8.23 6.30
CA SER A 142 8.37 6.93 5.64
C SER A 142 9.74 6.40 5.21
N LEU A 143 10.56 7.23 4.56
CA LEU A 143 11.90 6.86 4.13
C LEU A 143 12.84 6.61 5.32
N SER A 144 12.73 7.37 6.40
CA SER A 144 13.47 7.11 7.65
C SER A 144 13.14 5.73 8.23
N PHE A 145 11.84 5.41 8.36
CA PHE A 145 11.42 4.10 8.87
C PHE A 145 11.89 2.96 7.97
N ALA A 146 11.86 3.15 6.64
CA ALA A 146 12.39 2.16 5.70
C ALA A 146 13.92 1.99 5.84
N ALA A 147 14.66 3.09 6.01
CA ALA A 147 16.11 3.04 6.25
C ALA A 147 16.44 2.30 7.56
N TRP A 148 15.67 2.54 8.63
CA TRP A 148 15.80 1.81 9.90
C TRP A 148 15.40 0.34 9.81
N ALA A 149 14.42 0.00 8.96
CA ALA A 149 14.09 -1.38 8.66
C ALA A 149 15.24 -2.09 7.92
N GLY A 150 15.94 -1.37 7.04
CA GLY A 150 17.19 -1.79 6.40
C GLY A 150 17.30 -1.33 4.95
N ARG A 151 18.50 -1.43 4.38
CA ARG A 151 18.78 -1.00 2.99
C ARG A 151 17.83 -1.63 1.96
N PRO A 152 17.49 -2.94 2.01
CA PRO A 152 16.53 -3.53 1.07
C PRO A 152 15.15 -2.88 1.14
N ALA A 153 14.64 -2.60 2.35
CA ALA A 153 13.37 -1.91 2.52
C ALA A 153 13.41 -0.51 1.90
N LEU A 154 14.51 0.22 2.12
CA LEU A 154 14.69 1.55 1.52
C LEU A 154 14.71 1.52 -0.02
N THR A 155 15.37 0.52 -0.63
CA THR A 155 15.39 0.38 -2.09
C THR A 155 14.01 0.15 -2.70
N VAL A 156 13.04 -0.36 -1.92
CA VAL A 156 11.64 -0.51 -2.33
C VAL A 156 10.81 0.72 -1.97
N ALA A 157 11.06 1.35 -0.81
CA ALA A 157 10.34 2.54 -0.36
C ALA A 157 10.55 3.77 -1.26
N VAL A 158 11.76 3.95 -1.82
CA VAL A 158 12.05 5.06 -2.74
C VAL A 158 11.20 5.01 -4.02
N PRO A 159 11.19 3.92 -4.81
CA PRO A 159 10.32 3.84 -5.99
C PRO A 159 8.83 3.82 -5.62
N LEU A 160 8.47 3.30 -4.45
CA LEU A 160 7.09 3.39 -3.94
C LEU A 160 6.68 4.85 -3.74
N ALA A 161 7.50 5.64 -3.03
CA ALA A 161 7.24 7.06 -2.80
C ALA A 161 7.18 7.86 -4.12
N ALA A 162 8.10 7.58 -5.04
CA ALA A 162 8.07 8.17 -6.38
C ALA A 162 6.77 7.83 -7.13
N THR A 163 6.29 6.59 -7.02
CA THR A 163 5.04 6.15 -7.65
C THR A 163 3.83 6.87 -7.05
N VAL A 164 3.78 7.04 -5.72
CA VAL A 164 2.70 7.79 -5.04
C VAL A 164 2.66 9.23 -5.52
N TRP A 165 3.80 9.92 -5.53
CA TRP A 165 3.90 11.29 -6.02
C TRP A 165 3.54 11.42 -7.50
N ALA A 166 4.03 10.51 -8.35
CA ALA A 166 3.69 10.49 -9.76
C ALA A 166 2.19 10.24 -10.00
N TYR A 167 1.57 9.38 -9.19
CA TYR A 167 0.12 9.15 -9.24
C TYR A 167 -0.66 10.42 -8.91
N ASP A 168 -0.38 11.04 -7.76
CA ASP A 168 -1.16 12.17 -7.26
C ASP A 168 -1.01 13.44 -8.11
N LEU A 169 0.17 13.68 -8.68
CA LEU A 169 0.48 14.89 -9.44
C LEU A 169 0.20 14.78 -10.94
N ALA A 170 0.27 13.57 -11.52
CA ALA A 170 0.24 13.43 -12.97
C ALA A 170 -0.61 12.26 -13.48
N LEU A 171 -0.48 11.06 -12.89
CA LEU A 171 -1.01 9.85 -13.53
C LEU A 171 -2.47 9.56 -13.22
N LYS A 172 -3.03 10.05 -12.10
CA LYS A 172 -4.39 9.72 -11.66
C LYS A 172 -5.48 10.09 -12.67
N ASN A 173 -5.26 11.10 -13.50
CA ASN A 173 -6.20 11.54 -14.55
C ASN A 173 -5.88 10.98 -15.95
N THR A 174 -4.79 10.22 -16.11
CA THR A 174 -4.38 9.62 -17.40
C THR A 174 -4.78 8.16 -17.48
N ARG A 175 -4.67 7.50 -18.64
CA ARG A 175 -4.92 6.05 -18.78
C ARG A 175 -4.02 5.18 -17.89
N LEU A 176 -2.87 5.70 -17.43
CA LEU A 176 -1.90 4.97 -16.61
C LEU A 176 -2.23 4.94 -15.11
N GLY A 177 -3.16 5.76 -14.62
CA GLY A 177 -3.44 5.83 -13.17
C GLY A 177 -3.80 4.48 -12.50
N PRO A 178 -4.57 3.54 -13.10
CA PRO A 178 -4.83 2.25 -12.48
C PRO A 178 -3.56 1.41 -12.37
N ALA A 179 -2.68 1.49 -13.37
CA ALA A 179 -1.39 0.79 -13.35
C ALA A 179 -0.46 1.38 -12.29
N ALA A 180 -0.42 2.71 -12.14
CA ALA A 180 0.35 3.37 -11.10
C ALA A 180 -0.15 3.01 -9.70
N MET A 181 -1.46 3.01 -9.47
CA MET A 181 -2.04 2.58 -8.19
C MET A 181 -1.78 1.09 -7.90
N ALA A 182 -1.90 0.22 -8.91
CA ALA A 182 -1.55 -1.19 -8.80
C ALA A 182 -0.06 -1.41 -8.47
N THR A 183 0.82 -0.61 -9.08
CA THR A 183 2.26 -0.63 -8.82
C THR A 183 2.57 -0.20 -7.40
N ALA A 184 1.94 0.88 -6.92
CA ALA A 184 2.09 1.34 -5.54
C ALA A 184 1.69 0.24 -4.55
N ARG A 185 0.53 -0.40 -4.73
CA ARG A 185 0.09 -1.51 -3.85
C ARG A 185 1.01 -2.73 -3.92
N GLY A 186 1.52 -3.06 -5.11
CA GLY A 186 2.50 -4.14 -5.27
C GLY A 186 3.83 -3.84 -4.56
N LEU A 187 4.36 -2.62 -4.72
CA LEU A 187 5.59 -2.17 -4.06
C LEU A 187 5.45 -2.11 -2.54
N ASP A 188 4.28 -1.72 -2.02
CA ASP A 188 3.98 -1.71 -0.58
C ASP A 188 4.04 -3.12 0.03
N LEU A 189 3.56 -4.14 -0.69
CA LEU A 189 3.75 -5.54 -0.30
C LEU A 189 5.23 -5.94 -0.33
N LEU A 190 5.97 -5.55 -1.38
CA LEU A 190 7.41 -5.82 -1.49
C LEU A 190 8.24 -5.12 -0.41
N LEU A 191 7.78 -3.99 0.13
CA LEU A 191 8.41 -3.29 1.25
C LEU A 191 8.44 -4.19 2.50
N GLY A 192 7.35 -4.89 2.79
CA GLY A 192 7.31 -5.89 3.87
C GLY A 192 8.25 -7.08 3.63
N ALA A 193 8.30 -7.61 2.40
CA ALA A 193 9.17 -8.73 2.05
C ALA A 193 10.67 -8.37 2.15
N SER A 194 11.03 -7.16 1.76
CA SER A 194 12.41 -6.67 1.79
C SER A 194 12.89 -6.33 3.21
N ALA A 195 12.00 -5.92 4.11
CA ALA A 195 12.34 -5.62 5.51
C ALA A 195 12.90 -6.82 6.30
N VAL A 196 12.58 -8.05 5.90
CA VAL A 196 13.07 -9.28 6.53
C VAL A 196 14.27 -9.92 5.81
N ALA A 197 14.65 -9.40 4.63
CA ALA A 197 15.73 -9.96 3.82
C ALA A 197 17.13 -9.85 4.47
N SER A 198 17.33 -8.87 5.35
CA SER A 198 18.61 -8.67 6.05
C SER A 198 18.82 -9.60 7.25
N ALA A 199 17.78 -10.31 7.71
CA ALA A 199 17.88 -11.21 8.86
C ALA A 199 18.35 -12.64 8.50
N GLY A 200 18.24 -13.03 7.23
CA GLY A 200 18.53 -14.40 6.77
C GLY A 200 20.02 -14.75 6.64
N GLY A 201 20.94 -13.79 6.81
CA GLY A 201 22.38 -14.02 6.66
C GLY A 201 23.12 -14.54 7.89
N ALA A 202 22.51 -14.50 9.08
CA ALA A 202 23.18 -14.82 10.35
C ALA A 202 22.89 -16.23 10.90
N GLY A 203 22.09 -17.04 10.21
CA GLY A 203 21.61 -18.34 10.69
C GLY A 203 22.29 -19.58 10.11
N ALA A 204 23.24 -19.42 9.18
CA ALA A 204 24.04 -20.54 8.70
C ALA A 204 25.21 -20.77 9.67
N SER A 205 24.99 -21.53 10.74
CA SER A 205 26.09 -22.05 11.57
C SER A 205 27.09 -22.78 10.66
N PRO A 206 28.37 -22.38 10.61
CA PRO A 206 29.38 -23.22 9.99
C PRO A 206 29.45 -24.51 10.82
N GLY A 207 29.27 -25.64 10.15
CA GLY A 207 29.30 -26.97 10.77
C GLY A 207 30.48 -27.11 11.72
N ARG A 208 30.18 -27.51 12.94
CA ARG A 208 31.14 -27.94 13.96
C ARG A 208 31.95 -29.09 13.36
N ARG A 209 33.11 -28.78 12.79
CA ARG A 209 34.14 -29.79 12.50
C ARG A 209 34.74 -30.18 13.85
N THR A 210 34.26 -31.30 14.39
CA THR A 210 35.02 -32.10 15.34
C THR A 210 36.22 -32.68 14.60
N ALA A 211 37.41 -32.21 14.91
CA ALA A 211 38.63 -32.93 14.65
C ALA A 211 39.45 -32.88 15.94
N ASP A 212 39.51 -34.06 16.56
CA ASP A 212 40.48 -34.43 17.58
C ASP A 212 41.92 -34.30 17.08
N GLY A 213 42.82 -34.06 18.03
CA GLY A 213 44.16 -34.63 18.01
C GLY A 213 45.33 -33.72 17.62
N GLY A 214 46.22 -33.45 18.58
CA GLY A 214 47.62 -33.11 18.29
C GLY A 214 48.26 -32.09 19.24
N ALA A 215 49.25 -32.53 20.02
CA ALA A 215 50.00 -31.81 21.04
C ALA A 215 50.83 -30.59 20.56
N GLY A 216 51.19 -29.68 21.49
CA GLY A 216 52.01 -28.46 21.29
C GLY A 216 53.52 -28.69 21.08
N PRO A 217 54.47 -27.75 21.41
CA PRO A 217 54.31 -26.45 22.09
C PRO A 217 55.16 -25.25 21.53
N VAL A 218 54.93 -24.05 22.10
CA VAL A 218 55.82 -22.86 22.31
C VAL A 218 56.45 -22.10 21.13
N GLY A 219 56.21 -20.78 21.11
CA GLY A 219 57.24 -19.76 20.83
C GLY A 219 56.93 -18.73 19.74
N GLY A 220 56.97 -17.44 20.10
CA GLY A 220 57.24 -16.35 19.15
C GLY A 220 56.16 -15.27 19.05
N GLY A 221 56.40 -14.15 19.74
CA GLY A 221 55.56 -12.95 19.69
C GLY A 221 55.49 -12.32 18.30
N GLY A 222 54.32 -11.75 18.01
CA GLY A 222 54.05 -11.01 16.78
C GLY A 222 52.65 -10.44 16.84
N GLY A 223 52.49 -9.33 17.57
CA GLY A 223 51.23 -8.61 17.67
C GLY A 223 50.78 -8.07 16.32
N VAL A 224 49.84 -8.76 15.67
CA VAL A 224 49.05 -8.19 14.58
C VAL A 224 47.67 -7.86 15.13
N ARG A 225 47.54 -6.60 15.53
CA ARG A 225 46.30 -5.93 15.94
C ARG A 225 45.31 -6.01 14.78
N ARG A 226 44.49 -7.06 14.75
CA ARG A 226 43.42 -7.21 13.77
C ARG A 226 42.38 -6.12 14.03
N VAL A 227 42.36 -5.13 13.13
CA VAL A 227 41.36 -4.08 13.04
C VAL A 227 39.99 -4.73 12.86
N VAL A 228 39.32 -4.99 13.98
CA VAL A 228 37.88 -5.13 14.02
C VAL A 228 37.36 -3.70 13.85
N GLY A 229 37.03 -3.35 12.61
CA GLY A 229 36.21 -2.19 12.29
C GLY A 229 34.84 -2.39 12.91
N SER A 230 34.71 -2.06 14.19
CA SER A 230 33.48 -1.72 14.85
C SER A 230 32.89 -0.53 14.07
N PHE A 231 32.03 -0.80 13.10
CA PHE A 231 31.20 0.24 12.51
C PHE A 231 30.23 0.68 13.60
N GLY A 232 30.64 1.75 14.27
CA GLY A 232 30.01 2.29 15.45
C GLY A 232 28.52 2.55 15.23
N SER A 233 27.72 1.75 15.92
CA SER A 233 26.39 2.06 16.43
C SER A 233 26.33 3.38 17.24
N GLY A 234 27.47 4.06 17.45
CA GLY A 234 27.59 5.33 18.17
C GLY A 234 27.27 6.61 17.38
N ARG A 235 27.29 6.63 16.04
CA ARG A 235 26.93 7.86 15.28
C ARG A 235 25.43 8.04 15.03
N LEU A 236 24.66 6.94 15.00
CA LEU A 236 23.20 7.01 14.88
C LEU A 236 22.52 7.41 16.20
N ALA A 237 23.15 7.14 17.34
CA ALA A 237 22.68 7.62 18.65
C ALA A 237 22.90 9.12 18.85
N GLY A 238 23.89 9.74 18.19
CA GLY A 238 24.20 11.17 18.37
C GLY A 238 23.20 12.14 17.74
N ALA A 239 22.46 11.73 16.70
CA ALA A 239 21.51 12.62 16.00
C ALA A 239 20.11 12.67 16.64
N PHE A 240 19.80 11.73 17.54
CA PHE A 240 18.50 11.67 18.25
C PHE A 240 18.64 11.44 19.77
N GLY A 241 19.85 11.20 20.30
CA GLY A 241 20.11 10.84 21.71
C GLY A 241 20.46 12.01 22.64
N GLY A 242 20.33 13.26 22.18
CA GLY A 242 20.41 14.43 23.07
C GLY A 242 19.08 14.67 23.75
N ARG A 243 18.93 14.20 25.00
CA ARG A 243 17.99 14.60 26.06
C ARG A 243 16.55 14.98 25.66
N ALA A 244 15.60 14.35 26.35
CA ALA A 244 14.18 14.69 26.41
C ALA A 244 13.85 16.14 26.88
N ASP A 245 14.85 17.02 26.97
CA ASP A 245 14.75 18.42 27.34
C ASP A 245 14.57 19.36 26.12
N ALA A 246 14.78 18.88 24.89
CA ALA A 246 14.68 19.70 23.66
C ALA A 246 13.27 19.85 23.08
N VAL A 247 12.23 19.29 23.73
CA VAL A 247 10.83 19.64 23.44
C VAL A 247 10.46 21.00 24.07
N GLY A 248 11.26 21.47 25.04
CA GLY A 248 11.08 22.77 25.69
C GLY A 248 11.45 23.99 24.81
N ASP A 249 12.32 23.82 23.80
CA ASP A 249 12.92 24.96 23.09
C ASP A 249 12.29 25.29 21.72
N LEU A 250 11.26 24.53 21.32
CA LEU A 250 10.43 24.90 20.16
C LEU A 250 9.33 25.92 20.54
N GLY A 251 9.31 26.41 21.77
CA GLY A 251 8.35 27.41 22.25
C GLY A 251 8.46 28.77 21.55
N GLY A 252 9.63 29.12 21.02
CA GLY A 252 9.92 30.45 20.45
C GLY A 252 9.96 30.55 18.92
N LEU A 253 10.00 29.44 18.18
CA LEU A 253 10.18 29.48 16.72
C LEU A 253 8.88 29.71 15.97
N GLY A 254 8.93 30.61 14.97
CA GLY A 254 7.83 30.86 14.05
C GLY A 254 7.46 29.60 13.26
N VAL A 255 6.20 29.52 12.82
CA VAL A 255 5.66 28.34 12.10
C VAL A 255 6.48 28.01 10.83
N GLY A 256 7.06 29.01 10.16
CA GLY A 256 7.95 28.83 9.02
C GLY A 256 9.26 28.11 9.38
N GLN A 257 9.96 28.58 10.42
CA GLN A 257 11.23 28.00 10.87
C GLN A 257 11.10 26.54 11.32
N LYS A 258 9.94 26.17 11.90
CA LYS A 258 9.64 24.77 12.24
C LYS A 258 9.46 23.90 11.00
N ALA A 259 8.80 24.41 9.97
CA ALA A 259 8.63 23.70 8.69
C ALA A 259 9.98 23.53 7.98
N ASP A 260 10.83 24.56 8.01
CA ASP A 260 12.16 24.53 7.40
C ASP A 260 13.10 23.55 8.12
N ALA A 261 13.09 23.53 9.45
CA ALA A 261 13.88 22.58 10.24
C ALA A 261 13.48 21.12 9.99
N VAL A 262 12.17 20.85 9.84
CA VAL A 262 11.69 19.52 9.47
C VAL A 262 12.04 19.21 8.01
N GLY A 263 11.89 20.16 7.09
CA GLY A 263 12.28 20.01 5.68
C GLY A 263 13.77 19.71 5.48
N ALA A 264 14.64 20.33 6.28
CA ALA A 264 16.08 20.05 6.30
C ALA A 264 16.39 18.63 6.80
N ARG A 265 15.72 18.18 7.87
CA ARG A 265 15.85 16.80 8.38
C ARG A 265 15.36 15.76 7.36
N VAL A 266 14.24 16.04 6.69
CA VAL A 266 13.71 15.19 5.61
C VAL A 266 14.69 15.13 4.43
N SER A 267 15.26 16.28 4.04
CA SER A 267 16.23 16.34 2.94
C SER A 267 17.51 15.57 3.24
N ALA A 268 18.00 15.62 4.49
CA ALA A 268 19.14 14.82 4.92
C ALA A 268 18.86 13.32 4.84
N VAL A 269 17.68 12.87 5.29
CA VAL A 269 17.23 11.47 5.17
C VAL A 269 17.11 11.05 3.70
N VAL A 270 16.54 11.91 2.85
CA VAL A 270 16.41 11.63 1.39
C VAL A 270 17.78 11.53 0.73
N ALA A 271 18.74 12.39 1.08
CA ALA A 271 20.10 12.33 0.57
C ALA A 271 20.83 11.05 1.01
N GLU A 272 20.67 10.67 2.27
CA GLU A 272 21.22 9.42 2.81
C GLU A 272 20.55 8.19 2.18
N ALA A 273 19.25 8.26 1.89
CA ALA A 273 18.51 7.23 1.17
C ALA A 273 18.96 7.07 -0.28
N ARG A 274 19.23 8.18 -0.99
CA ARG A 274 19.82 8.17 -2.34
C ARG A 274 21.21 7.54 -2.33
N ALA A 275 22.06 7.91 -1.38
CA ALA A 275 23.38 7.32 -1.21
C ALA A 275 23.29 5.81 -0.88
N ALA A 276 22.31 5.41 -0.07
CA ALA A 276 22.10 4.01 0.29
C ALA A 276 21.54 3.17 -0.87
N SER A 277 20.74 3.76 -1.75
CA SER A 277 20.14 3.13 -2.94
C SER A 277 21.11 3.00 -4.13
N ALA A 278 22.23 3.74 -4.11
CA ALA A 278 23.27 3.67 -5.15
C ALA A 278 24.15 2.40 -5.08
N VAL A 279 24.00 1.58 -4.04
CA VAL A 279 24.71 0.31 -3.88
C VAL A 279 23.76 -0.83 -4.22
N ALA A 280 24.20 -1.75 -5.08
CA ALA A 280 23.38 -2.86 -5.56
C ALA A 280 22.77 -3.68 -4.39
N PRO A 281 21.50 -4.12 -4.51
CA PRO A 281 20.86 -4.93 -3.48
C PRO A 281 21.63 -6.21 -3.24
N THR A 282 21.71 -6.63 -1.97
CA THR A 282 22.37 -7.90 -1.62
C THR A 282 21.64 -9.07 -2.29
N PRO A 283 22.33 -10.19 -2.59
CA PRO A 283 21.69 -11.37 -3.21
C PRO A 283 20.46 -11.88 -2.43
N ALA A 284 20.50 -11.82 -1.09
CA ALA A 284 19.38 -12.17 -0.22
C ALA A 284 18.17 -11.24 -0.38
N ALA A 285 18.40 -9.93 -0.53
CA ALA A 285 17.34 -8.95 -0.79
C ALA A 285 16.62 -9.23 -2.11
N PHE A 286 17.39 -9.52 -3.15
CA PHE A 286 16.85 -9.85 -4.47
C PHE A 286 16.02 -11.15 -4.45
N GLN A 287 16.47 -12.16 -3.69
CA GLN A 287 15.73 -13.41 -3.51
C GLN A 287 14.39 -13.18 -2.78
N SER A 288 14.37 -12.40 -1.70
CA SER A 288 13.14 -12.08 -0.97
C SER A 288 12.13 -11.33 -1.85
N ILE A 289 12.59 -10.33 -2.61
CA ILE A 289 11.74 -9.58 -3.55
C ILE A 289 11.17 -10.55 -4.60
N ARG A 290 12.02 -11.38 -5.23
CA ARG A 290 11.60 -12.35 -6.24
C ARG A 290 10.57 -13.34 -5.71
N GLN A 291 10.74 -13.84 -4.49
CA GLN A 291 9.80 -14.78 -3.86
C GLN A 291 8.44 -14.14 -3.58
N ALA A 292 8.40 -12.83 -3.28
CA ALA A 292 7.18 -12.08 -3.01
C ALA A 292 6.47 -11.52 -4.26
N LEU A 293 7.15 -11.45 -5.41
CA LEU A 293 6.57 -10.96 -6.68
C LEU A 293 5.21 -11.57 -7.04
N PRO A 294 4.96 -12.89 -6.91
CA PRO A 294 3.65 -13.46 -7.21
C PRO A 294 2.55 -12.90 -6.31
N SER A 295 2.81 -12.67 -5.03
CA SER A 295 1.83 -12.07 -4.11
C SER A 295 1.61 -10.59 -4.43
N ALA A 296 2.68 -9.85 -4.74
CA ALA A 296 2.60 -8.46 -5.18
C ALA A 296 1.77 -8.31 -6.46
N ALA A 297 1.95 -9.21 -7.44
CA ALA A 297 1.21 -9.22 -8.69
C ALA A 297 -0.28 -9.52 -8.50
N LEU A 298 -0.65 -10.46 -7.61
CA LEU A 298 -2.05 -10.76 -7.31
C LEU A 298 -2.76 -9.58 -6.63
N LEU A 299 -2.09 -8.93 -5.67
CA LEU A 299 -2.61 -7.73 -5.02
C LEU A 299 -2.73 -6.58 -6.03
N GLY A 300 -1.69 -6.34 -6.84
CA GLY A 300 -1.68 -5.33 -7.89
C GLY A 300 -2.78 -5.55 -8.92
N ALA A 301 -3.05 -6.80 -9.32
CA ALA A 301 -4.14 -7.13 -10.25
C ALA A 301 -5.53 -6.80 -9.65
N HIS A 302 -5.74 -7.08 -8.36
CA HIS A 302 -6.97 -6.67 -7.67
C HIS A 302 -7.12 -5.15 -7.66
N THR A 303 -6.06 -4.43 -7.30
CA THR A 303 -6.03 -2.97 -7.28
C THR A 303 -6.28 -2.38 -8.66
N LEU A 304 -5.64 -2.92 -9.71
CA LEU A 304 -5.84 -2.50 -11.08
C LEU A 304 -7.33 -2.60 -11.45
N ALA A 305 -7.94 -3.76 -11.23
CA ALA A 305 -9.35 -3.99 -11.50
C ALA A 305 -10.25 -3.01 -10.73
N LEU A 306 -10.04 -2.87 -9.42
CA LEU A 306 -10.80 -1.93 -8.59
C LEU A 306 -10.67 -0.47 -9.06
N THR A 307 -9.45 -0.01 -9.35
CA THR A 307 -9.22 1.37 -9.80
C THR A 307 -9.81 1.60 -11.20
N THR A 308 -9.82 0.60 -12.09
CA THR A 308 -10.52 0.73 -13.39
C THR A 308 -12.03 0.87 -13.22
N VAL A 309 -12.65 0.16 -12.27
CA VAL A 309 -14.09 0.31 -11.96
C VAL A 309 -14.36 1.67 -11.33
N SER A 310 -13.54 2.11 -10.38
CA SER A 310 -13.72 3.40 -9.69
C SER A 310 -13.70 4.60 -10.63
N ARG A 311 -12.91 4.57 -11.71
CA ARG A 311 -12.93 5.65 -12.72
C ARG A 311 -14.26 5.86 -13.43
N LYS A 312 -15.12 4.84 -13.44
CA LYS A 312 -16.44 4.89 -14.07
C LYS A 312 -17.57 5.05 -13.04
N GLU A 313 -17.24 5.29 -11.76
CA GLU A 313 -18.21 5.35 -10.67
C GLU A 313 -19.17 6.54 -10.77
N ALA A 314 -18.71 7.68 -11.30
CA ALA A 314 -19.53 8.89 -11.44
C ALA A 314 -20.40 8.87 -12.71
N GLN A 315 -19.91 8.25 -13.79
CA GLN A 315 -20.58 8.26 -15.09
C GLN A 315 -21.62 7.14 -15.22
N GLY A 316 -21.40 5.98 -14.58
CA GLY A 316 -22.18 4.78 -14.88
C GLY A 316 -22.05 4.35 -16.35
N GLY A 317 -22.76 3.30 -16.75
CA GLY A 317 -23.03 3.05 -18.18
C GLY A 317 -22.16 2.05 -18.93
N SER A 318 -21.11 1.44 -18.36
CA SER A 318 -20.39 0.33 -19.02
C SER A 318 -20.30 -0.91 -18.12
N PRO A 319 -20.82 -2.07 -18.56
CA PRO A 319 -20.74 -3.32 -17.80
C PRO A 319 -19.33 -3.95 -17.89
N LEU A 320 -18.50 -3.53 -18.84
CA LEU A 320 -17.20 -4.16 -19.13
C LEU A 320 -16.24 -4.08 -17.95
N ALA A 321 -16.12 -2.92 -17.29
CA ALA A 321 -15.20 -2.78 -16.16
C ALA A 321 -15.62 -3.63 -14.95
N PRO A 322 -16.88 -3.61 -14.49
CA PRO A 322 -17.35 -4.53 -13.44
C PRO A 322 -17.23 -6.01 -13.82
N LEU A 323 -17.51 -6.39 -15.08
CA LEU A 323 -17.34 -7.77 -15.57
C LEU A 323 -15.88 -8.21 -15.55
N ALA A 324 -14.97 -7.37 -16.06
CA ALA A 324 -13.54 -7.63 -16.03
C ALA A 324 -13.03 -7.75 -14.58
N ALA A 325 -13.53 -6.91 -13.67
CA ALA A 325 -13.21 -7.00 -12.25
C ALA A 325 -13.74 -8.29 -11.61
N LEU A 326 -14.96 -8.72 -11.96
CA LEU A 326 -15.54 -10.00 -11.50
C LEU A 326 -14.73 -11.20 -11.99
N ALA A 327 -14.36 -11.22 -13.28
CA ALA A 327 -13.51 -12.26 -13.85
C ALA A 327 -12.12 -12.29 -13.19
N THR A 328 -11.55 -11.10 -12.93
CA THR A 328 -10.29 -10.95 -12.19
C THR A 328 -10.42 -11.52 -10.78
N THR A 329 -11.49 -11.17 -10.04
CA THR A 329 -11.76 -11.72 -8.71
C THR A 329 -11.83 -13.24 -8.74
N ALA A 330 -12.55 -13.85 -9.69
CA ALA A 330 -12.63 -15.31 -9.81
C ALA A 330 -11.26 -15.96 -10.08
N ALA A 331 -10.47 -15.38 -10.98
CA ALA A 331 -9.11 -15.84 -11.28
C ALA A 331 -8.19 -15.73 -10.05
N LEU A 332 -8.21 -14.59 -9.35
CA LEU A 332 -7.42 -14.36 -8.15
C LEU A 332 -7.81 -15.32 -7.01
N THR A 333 -9.11 -15.53 -6.78
CA THR A 333 -9.61 -16.51 -5.79
C THR A 333 -9.04 -17.89 -6.08
N ARG A 334 -9.06 -18.34 -7.34
CA ARG A 334 -8.50 -19.64 -7.73
C ARG A 334 -6.98 -19.69 -7.52
N LEU A 335 -6.25 -18.63 -7.88
CA LEU A 335 -4.79 -18.57 -7.75
C LEU A 335 -4.30 -18.50 -6.29
N VAL A 336 -5.08 -17.85 -5.42
CA VAL A 336 -4.82 -17.78 -3.97
C VAL A 336 -5.19 -19.09 -3.28
N ALA A 337 -6.29 -19.73 -3.72
CA ALA A 337 -6.76 -21.01 -3.18
C ALA A 337 -5.98 -22.25 -3.67
N ARG A 338 -5.13 -22.15 -4.69
CA ARG A 338 -4.20 -23.25 -5.05
C ARG A 338 -3.09 -23.40 -4.00
N ALA A 339 -2.90 -24.62 -3.48
CA ALA A 339 -1.76 -24.94 -2.63
C ALA A 339 -0.46 -24.84 -3.46
N ARG A 340 0.59 -24.24 -2.90
CA ARG A 340 1.95 -24.45 -3.44
C ARG A 340 2.32 -25.90 -3.10
N PRO A 341 2.80 -26.71 -4.06
CA PRO A 341 3.51 -27.93 -3.71
C PRO A 341 4.68 -27.52 -2.80
N LEU A 342 4.75 -28.07 -1.58
CA LEU A 342 6.00 -28.01 -0.83
C LEU A 342 7.08 -28.61 -1.73
N PRO A 343 8.30 -28.06 -1.77
CA PRO A 343 9.44 -28.83 -2.22
C PRO A 343 9.47 -30.05 -1.31
N THR A 344 9.11 -31.21 -1.85
CA THR A 344 9.33 -32.48 -1.18
C THR A 344 10.80 -32.52 -0.85
N ASP A 345 11.09 -32.59 0.45
CA ASP A 345 12.40 -32.83 0.99
C ASP A 345 12.97 -34.06 0.27
N ARG A 346 13.96 -33.85 -0.61
CA ARG A 346 14.79 -34.93 -1.15
C ARG A 346 15.82 -35.33 -0.09
N THR A 347 15.38 -35.52 1.15
CA THR A 347 16.15 -36.22 2.16
C THR A 347 15.47 -37.57 2.31
N GLY A 348 15.99 -38.52 1.54
CA GLY A 348 15.48 -39.88 1.47
C GLY A 348 15.40 -40.53 2.84
N GLU A 349 14.30 -41.25 3.03
CA GLU A 349 14.20 -42.36 3.95
C GLU A 349 15.35 -43.37 3.72
N GLY A 350 15.71 -44.09 4.78
CA GLY A 350 16.40 -45.37 4.67
C GLY A 350 17.91 -45.31 4.87
N ARG A 351 18.34 -45.23 6.14
CA ARG A 351 19.61 -45.84 6.56
C ARG A 351 19.52 -47.34 6.29
N GLY A 352 19.99 -47.77 5.13
CA GLY A 352 20.42 -49.14 4.85
C GLY A 352 21.93 -49.13 4.64
N HIS A 353 22.65 -49.88 5.46
CA HIS A 353 24.08 -50.14 5.31
C HIS A 353 24.40 -50.72 3.93
N GLY A 354 25.47 -50.24 3.28
CA GLY A 354 26.00 -50.85 2.07
C GLY A 354 27.00 -49.94 1.34
N GLU A 355 28.28 -50.21 1.58
CA GLU A 355 29.44 -50.03 0.69
C GLU A 355 29.48 -48.90 -0.36
N GLN A 356 30.51 -48.04 -0.23
CA GLN A 356 31.00 -47.19 -1.32
C GLN A 356 31.64 -48.04 -2.43
N PRO A 357 31.29 -47.86 -3.72
CA PRO A 357 32.14 -48.34 -4.80
C PRO A 357 33.02 -47.20 -5.31
N SER A 358 34.32 -47.42 -5.18
CA SER A 358 35.39 -46.65 -5.80
C SER A 358 35.35 -46.79 -7.33
N LEU A 359 35.57 -45.66 -8.01
CA LEU A 359 35.69 -45.55 -9.46
C LEU A 359 37.00 -46.17 -9.95
N LYS A 360 37.04 -47.49 -10.21
CA LYS A 360 38.00 -48.12 -11.15
C LYS A 360 37.37 -49.34 -11.84
N HIS A 361 37.65 -49.43 -13.14
CA HIS A 361 37.26 -50.45 -14.11
C HIS A 361 35.89 -50.35 -14.77
N ARG A 362 35.98 -49.99 -16.06
CA ARG A 362 34.94 -49.97 -17.08
C ARG A 362 35.08 -51.26 -17.88
N THR A 363 34.08 -52.14 -17.84
CA THR A 363 33.91 -53.25 -18.79
C THR A 363 32.41 -53.49 -18.98
N PRO A 364 31.93 -53.70 -20.22
CA PRO A 364 30.50 -53.80 -20.48
C PRO A 364 30.06 -55.26 -20.40
N THR A 365 29.16 -55.60 -19.48
CA THR A 365 28.47 -56.89 -19.47
C THR A 365 26.96 -56.72 -19.46
N VAL A 366 26.35 -57.64 -20.19
CA VAL A 366 24.98 -57.66 -20.72
C VAL A 366 23.92 -57.61 -19.62
N ARG A 367 22.88 -56.79 -19.86
CA ARG A 367 21.73 -56.53 -18.99
C ARG A 367 20.78 -57.74 -18.99
N SER A 368 20.72 -58.51 -17.90
CA SER A 368 19.59 -59.40 -17.64
C SER A 368 18.45 -58.62 -16.98
N LEU A 369 17.26 -58.73 -17.55
CA LEU A 369 16.02 -58.14 -17.04
C LEU A 369 15.34 -59.14 -16.10
N SER A 370 15.36 -58.87 -14.79
CA SER A 370 14.40 -59.46 -13.84
C SER A 370 13.29 -58.44 -13.57
N PRO A 371 12.00 -58.84 -13.61
CA PRO A 371 10.89 -57.94 -13.31
C PRO A 371 10.78 -57.73 -11.79
N GLY A 372 11.10 -56.52 -11.33
CA GLY A 372 10.82 -56.08 -9.97
C GLY A 372 9.32 -55.82 -9.77
N PRO A 373 8.81 -55.94 -8.52
CA PRO A 373 7.37 -55.95 -8.24
C PRO A 373 6.70 -54.63 -8.62
N LEU A 374 5.51 -54.76 -9.21
CA LEU A 374 4.61 -53.67 -9.61
C LEU A 374 4.51 -52.61 -8.51
N ALA A 375 4.92 -51.38 -8.84
CA ALA A 375 4.62 -50.21 -8.02
C ALA A 375 3.09 -50.11 -7.81
N PRO A 376 2.62 -49.83 -6.58
CA PRO A 376 1.19 -49.69 -6.33
C PRO A 376 0.63 -48.54 -7.18
N PRO A 377 -0.58 -48.68 -7.74
CA PRO A 377 -1.16 -47.63 -8.57
C PRO A 377 -1.29 -46.34 -7.75
N CYS A 378 -0.89 -45.21 -8.32
CA CYS A 378 -1.06 -43.89 -7.75
C CYS A 378 -2.52 -43.73 -7.29
N ARG A 379 -2.75 -43.72 -5.96
CA ARG A 379 -4.05 -43.39 -5.38
C ARG A 379 -4.46 -42.03 -5.93
N ARG A 380 -5.59 -41.96 -6.64
CA ARG A 380 -6.25 -40.69 -6.98
C ARG A 380 -6.53 -39.96 -5.67
N ASP A 381 -5.86 -38.84 -5.46
CA ASP A 381 -6.07 -37.99 -4.29
C ASP A 381 -7.52 -37.49 -4.27
N SER A 382 -8.28 -37.87 -3.24
CA SER A 382 -9.64 -37.36 -3.02
C SER A 382 -9.59 -35.83 -2.87
N PRO A 383 -10.46 -35.07 -3.56
CA PRO A 383 -10.45 -33.60 -3.53
C PRO A 383 -10.75 -33.00 -2.14
N LEU A 384 -11.12 -33.81 -1.16
CA LEU A 384 -11.44 -33.41 0.21
C LEU A 384 -10.26 -33.53 1.20
N ARG A 385 -9.09 -34.02 0.77
CA ARG A 385 -7.87 -34.13 1.63
C ARG A 385 -7.39 -32.80 2.21
N PHE A 386 -7.79 -31.65 1.66
CA PHE A 386 -7.43 -30.34 2.21
C PHE A 386 -8.15 -30.04 3.54
N LEU A 387 -9.25 -30.74 3.87
CA LEU A 387 -9.96 -30.57 5.13
C LEU A 387 -9.13 -31.04 6.33
N ASP A 388 -8.16 -31.91 6.09
CA ASP A 388 -7.24 -32.42 7.10
C ASP A 388 -6.07 -31.44 7.41
N ASP A 389 -5.95 -30.34 6.66
CA ASP A 389 -4.91 -29.32 6.81
C ASP A 389 -5.51 -27.95 7.22
N PRO A 390 -5.54 -27.61 8.52
CA PRO A 390 -6.18 -26.38 9.01
C PRO A 390 -5.67 -25.08 8.34
N PRO A 391 -4.36 -24.89 8.09
CA PRO A 391 -3.86 -23.81 7.23
C PRO A 391 -4.47 -23.76 5.82
N ALA A 392 -4.67 -24.90 5.15
CA ALA A 392 -5.30 -24.95 3.84
C ALA A 392 -6.78 -24.58 3.91
N VAL A 393 -7.51 -25.07 4.93
CA VAL A 393 -8.90 -24.71 5.19
C VAL A 393 -9.03 -23.21 5.45
N LEU A 394 -8.20 -22.63 6.31
CA LEU A 394 -8.21 -21.19 6.60
C LEU A 394 -7.97 -20.37 5.33
N ARG A 395 -6.98 -20.75 4.53
CA ARG A 395 -6.66 -20.07 3.26
C ARG A 395 -7.82 -20.14 2.27
N ALA A 396 -8.47 -21.30 2.15
CA ALA A 396 -9.65 -21.46 1.32
C ALA A 396 -10.83 -20.60 1.83
N ALA A 397 -11.06 -20.58 3.14
CA ALA A 397 -12.09 -19.75 3.78
C ALA A 397 -11.84 -18.24 3.55
N LEU A 398 -10.60 -17.77 3.69
CA LEU A 398 -10.23 -16.37 3.43
C LEU A 398 -10.35 -16.01 1.94
N ALA A 399 -9.98 -16.92 1.03
CA ALA A 399 -10.16 -16.72 -0.41
C ALA A 399 -11.65 -16.69 -0.80
N ALA A 400 -12.48 -17.50 -0.15
CA ALA A 400 -13.93 -17.46 -0.31
C ALA A 400 -14.52 -16.15 0.26
N ALA A 401 -14.07 -15.70 1.44
CA ALA A 401 -14.48 -14.41 2.00
C ALA A 401 -14.12 -13.25 1.08
N TYR A 402 -12.93 -13.26 0.48
CA TYR A 402 -12.53 -12.33 -0.58
C TYR A 402 -13.50 -12.36 -1.76
N ALA A 403 -13.77 -13.55 -2.30
CA ALA A 403 -14.68 -13.73 -3.44
C ALA A 403 -16.07 -13.18 -3.14
N VAL A 404 -16.67 -13.57 -2.00
CA VAL A 404 -18.02 -13.16 -1.60
C VAL A 404 -18.11 -11.65 -1.40
N THR A 405 -17.07 -11.03 -0.82
CA THR A 405 -17.05 -9.58 -0.55
C THR A 405 -17.01 -8.75 -1.84
N ALA A 406 -16.30 -9.20 -2.87
CA ALA A 406 -16.14 -8.49 -4.14
C ALA A 406 -17.20 -8.87 -5.20
N ALA A 407 -17.53 -10.16 -5.32
CA ALA A 407 -18.26 -10.68 -6.48
C ALA A 407 -19.69 -10.16 -6.58
N ARG A 408 -20.45 -10.15 -5.47
CA ARG A 408 -21.85 -9.72 -5.49
C ARG A 408 -22.00 -8.25 -5.94
N PRO A 409 -21.27 -7.28 -5.39
CA PRO A 409 -21.32 -5.90 -5.88
C PRO A 409 -20.89 -5.74 -7.35
N TYR A 410 -19.83 -6.41 -7.80
CA TYR A 410 -19.40 -6.36 -9.20
C TYR A 410 -20.44 -6.98 -10.15
N PHE A 411 -21.05 -8.10 -9.77
CA PHE A 411 -22.10 -8.74 -10.55
C PHE A 411 -23.33 -7.84 -10.71
N HIS A 412 -23.78 -7.20 -9.62
CA HIS A 412 -24.90 -6.25 -9.71
C HIS A 412 -24.58 -5.04 -10.61
N ALA A 413 -23.38 -4.48 -10.51
CA ALA A 413 -22.95 -3.38 -11.37
C ALA A 413 -22.74 -3.79 -12.84
N ALA A 414 -22.36 -5.05 -13.09
CA ALA A 414 -22.25 -5.63 -14.42
C ALA A 414 -23.62 -5.80 -15.09
N LEU A 415 -24.62 -6.29 -14.36
CA LEU A 415 -25.97 -6.45 -14.88
C LEU A 415 -26.69 -5.11 -15.08
N ASN A 416 -26.47 -4.17 -14.17
CA ASN A 416 -27.13 -2.86 -14.15
C ASN A 416 -26.09 -1.75 -13.92
N PRO A 417 -25.41 -1.27 -14.98
CA PRO A 417 -24.34 -0.29 -14.86
C PRO A 417 -24.89 1.12 -14.56
N SER A 418 -25.27 1.34 -13.31
CA SER A 418 -25.73 2.64 -12.78
C SER A 418 -24.71 3.21 -11.78
N PRO A 419 -24.57 4.55 -11.66
CA PRO A 419 -23.66 5.17 -10.70
C PRO A 419 -23.76 4.59 -9.26
N PRO A 420 -24.94 4.42 -8.63
CA PRO A 420 -25.01 3.89 -7.27
C PRO A 420 -24.55 2.43 -7.16
N LEU A 421 -24.79 1.60 -8.17
CA LEU A 421 -24.33 0.21 -8.17
C LEU A 421 -22.82 0.14 -8.41
N THR A 422 -22.26 0.98 -9.28
CA THR A 422 -20.80 1.07 -9.48
C THR A 422 -20.09 1.57 -8.22
N GLN A 423 -20.62 2.57 -7.51
CA GLN A 423 -20.08 3.02 -6.22
C GLN A 423 -20.12 1.92 -5.15
N ARG A 424 -21.21 1.14 -5.10
CA ARG A 424 -21.29 -0.06 -4.23
C ARG A 424 -20.26 -1.12 -4.64
N ALA A 425 -20.01 -1.29 -5.94
CA ALA A 425 -19.00 -2.19 -6.46
C ALA A 425 -17.58 -1.78 -6.04
N VAL A 426 -17.25 -0.49 -6.16
CA VAL A 426 -15.98 0.07 -5.68
C VAL A 426 -15.84 -0.14 -4.17
N THR A 427 -16.88 0.17 -3.39
CA THR A 427 -16.88 -0.04 -1.94
C THR A 427 -16.68 -1.53 -1.59
N GLY A 428 -17.32 -2.45 -2.33
CA GLY A 428 -17.16 -3.88 -2.19
C GLY A 428 -15.73 -4.33 -2.48
N GLY A 429 -15.13 -3.84 -3.57
CA GLY A 429 -13.73 -4.09 -3.89
C GLY A 429 -12.76 -3.58 -2.83
N ILE A 430 -12.94 -2.34 -2.34
CA ILE A 430 -12.13 -1.78 -1.23
C ILE A 430 -12.21 -2.71 -0.01
N ARG A 431 -13.42 -3.13 0.38
CA ARG A 431 -13.62 -4.05 1.52
C ARG A 431 -13.01 -5.43 1.31
N ALA A 432 -12.93 -5.90 0.07
CA ALA A 432 -12.34 -7.19 -0.27
C ALA A 432 -10.81 -7.21 -0.12
N THR A 433 -10.15 -6.05 -0.04
CA THR A 433 -8.70 -5.94 0.14
C THR A 433 -8.20 -6.67 1.39
N ILE A 434 -8.86 -6.50 2.54
CA ILE A 434 -8.42 -7.11 3.80
C ILE A 434 -8.51 -8.66 3.74
N PRO A 435 -9.64 -9.26 3.31
CA PRO A 435 -9.70 -10.70 3.05
C PRO A 435 -8.64 -11.19 2.06
N LEU A 436 -8.35 -10.43 1.00
CA LEU A 436 -7.30 -10.79 0.03
C LEU A 436 -5.92 -10.82 0.68
N GLN A 437 -5.57 -9.79 1.45
CA GLN A 437 -4.29 -9.72 2.17
C GLN A 437 -4.13 -10.85 3.18
N ALA A 438 -5.19 -11.15 3.94
CA ALA A 438 -5.22 -12.27 4.87
C ALA A 438 -5.03 -13.60 4.13
N ALA A 439 -5.72 -13.80 3.01
CA ALA A 439 -5.57 -14.99 2.19
C ALA A 439 -4.15 -15.12 1.62
N LEU A 440 -3.57 -14.04 1.10
CA LEU A 440 -2.18 -13.98 0.63
C LEU A 440 -1.18 -14.29 1.73
N THR A 441 -1.44 -13.84 2.96
CA THR A 441 -0.63 -14.15 4.15
C THR A 441 -0.68 -15.66 4.45
N ALA A 442 -1.88 -16.24 4.47
CA ALA A 442 -2.10 -17.66 4.73
C ALA A 442 -1.48 -18.59 3.65
N ARG A 443 -1.15 -18.10 2.46
CA ARG A 443 -0.53 -18.89 1.37
C ARG A 443 0.82 -19.49 1.71
N SER A 444 1.54 -18.97 2.70
CA SER A 444 2.83 -19.55 3.11
C SER A 444 2.68 -20.86 3.89
N GLY A 445 1.50 -21.14 4.45
CA GLY A 445 1.24 -22.36 5.23
C GLY A 445 1.97 -22.43 6.59
N THR A 446 2.77 -21.43 6.95
CA THR A 446 3.49 -21.43 8.23
C THR A 446 2.56 -21.12 9.40
N LYS A 447 2.79 -21.72 10.58
CA LYS A 447 2.00 -21.43 11.80
C LYS A 447 1.95 -19.93 12.13
N SER A 448 3.08 -19.24 11.94
CA SER A 448 3.15 -17.78 12.15
C SER A 448 2.24 -17.03 11.17
N ALA A 449 2.24 -17.43 9.90
CA ALA A 449 1.40 -16.79 8.90
C ALA A 449 -0.09 -17.07 9.09
N THR A 450 -0.46 -18.24 9.63
CA THR A 450 -1.84 -18.53 10.05
C THR A 450 -2.30 -17.50 11.10
N LEU A 451 -1.49 -17.26 12.15
CA LEU A 451 -1.80 -16.26 13.16
C LEU A 451 -1.86 -14.85 12.55
N THR A 452 -0.87 -14.47 11.74
CA THR A 452 -0.85 -13.17 11.07
C THR A 452 -2.06 -12.99 10.15
N ALA A 453 -2.49 -14.03 9.42
CA ALA A 453 -3.66 -13.97 8.56
C ALA A 453 -4.96 -13.75 9.35
N LEU A 454 -5.11 -14.41 10.51
CA LEU A 454 -6.25 -14.19 11.41
C LEU A 454 -6.27 -12.76 11.97
N LEU A 455 -5.11 -12.25 12.40
CA LEU A 455 -4.97 -10.88 12.86
C LEU A 455 -5.29 -9.86 11.76
N THR A 456 -4.80 -10.08 10.54
CA THR A 456 -5.13 -9.24 9.38
C THR A 456 -6.63 -9.29 9.08
N ALA A 457 -7.26 -10.47 9.08
CA ALA A 457 -8.69 -10.63 8.84
C ALA A 457 -9.54 -9.91 9.92
N ALA A 458 -9.08 -9.89 11.17
CA ALA A 458 -9.74 -9.19 12.26
C ALA A 458 -9.76 -7.65 12.09
N LEU A 459 -8.92 -7.09 11.21
CA LEU A 459 -8.98 -5.65 10.89
C LEU A 459 -10.23 -5.27 10.08
N ALA A 460 -10.84 -6.21 9.33
CA ALA A 460 -12.03 -5.93 8.52
C ALA A 460 -13.27 -5.44 9.35
N PRO A 461 -13.70 -6.14 10.43
CA PRO A 461 -14.78 -5.64 11.27
C PRO A 461 -14.40 -4.34 12.00
N LEU A 462 -13.12 -4.13 12.34
CA LEU A 462 -12.66 -2.87 12.95
C LEU A 462 -12.78 -1.69 11.97
N ALA A 463 -12.32 -1.87 10.73
CA ALA A 463 -12.41 -0.87 9.67
C ALA A 463 -13.87 -0.44 9.44
N THR A 464 -14.80 -1.40 9.38
CA THR A 464 -16.24 -1.11 9.18
C THR A 464 -16.90 -0.45 10.39
N ARG A 465 -16.48 -0.77 11.63
CA ARG A 465 -16.96 -0.09 12.84
C ARG A 465 -16.43 1.34 12.92
N PHE A 466 -15.16 1.56 12.59
CA PHE A 466 -14.54 2.88 12.65
C PHE A 466 -15.07 3.81 11.54
N ALA A 467 -15.22 3.30 10.31
CA ALA A 467 -15.85 4.06 9.22
C ALA A 467 -17.22 4.61 9.62
N ARG A 468 -18.08 3.79 10.24
CA ARG A 468 -19.41 4.22 10.71
C ARG A 468 -19.36 5.34 11.76
N LYS A 469 -18.33 5.39 12.61
CA LYS A 469 -18.20 6.43 13.64
C LYS A 469 -17.70 7.76 13.09
N VAL A 470 -16.94 7.75 12.00
CA VAL A 470 -16.39 8.96 11.36
C VAL A 470 -17.37 9.56 10.34
N SER A 471 -18.24 8.76 9.72
CA SER A 471 -19.26 9.22 8.77
C SER A 471 -20.51 9.85 9.40
N VAL A 472 -20.65 9.82 10.74
CA VAL A 472 -21.77 10.46 11.44
C VAL A 472 -21.30 11.84 11.91
N THR A 473 -21.41 12.83 11.04
CA THR A 473 -21.64 14.24 11.41
C THR A 473 -21.89 15.11 10.19
#